data_AF-K2CDG7-F1
#
_entry.id   AF-K2CDG7-F1
#
_cell.length_a   1.000
_cell.length_b   1.000
_cell.length_c   1.000
_cell.angle_alpha   90.00
_cell.angle_beta   90.00
_cell.angle_gamma   90.00
#
_symmetry.space_group_name_H-M   'P 1'
#
loop_
_entity.id
_entity.type
_entity.pdbx_description
1 polymer ?
#
loop_
_entity_poly.entity_id
_entity_poly.type
_entity_poly.pdbx_seq_one_letter_code
_entity_poly.pdbx_strand_id
1 'polypeptide(L)'
;QICCWALSHPFFGQIDCGWLTDVFWSQLGGIAALVKTELWVTDEERAEELARMILKCCGYVPAGETPEEALDRFDSVNTVKRMKVIEESRAANERAQAIRRQMAEQRAREAANVYGRE
;
A
#
# COMPACT_ATOMS: atom_id res chain seq x y z
N GLN A 1 -14.92 12.46 9.97
CA GLN A 1 -15.55 13.36 8.98
C GLN A 1 -16.13 12.57 7.81
N ILE A 2 -15.32 11.87 7.00
CA ILE A 2 -15.78 11.15 5.80
C ILE A 2 -16.78 10.03 6.12
N CYS A 3 -16.52 9.18 7.12
CA CYS A 3 -17.49 8.15 7.49
C CYS A 3 -18.83 8.75 7.95
N CYS A 4 -18.80 9.85 8.71
CA CYS A 4 -20.02 10.56 9.11
C CYS A 4 -20.78 11.10 7.89
N TRP A 5 -20.05 11.68 6.93
CA TRP A 5 -20.63 12.13 5.67
C TRP A 5 -21.27 10.97 4.91
N ALA A 6 -20.56 9.85 4.72
CA ALA A 6 -21.07 8.67 4.03
C ALA A 6 -22.35 8.14 4.71
N LEU A 7 -22.34 7.98 6.04
CA LEU A 7 -23.51 7.54 6.81
C LEU A 7 -24.71 8.50 6.71
N SER A 8 -24.47 9.79 6.51
CA SER A 8 -25.53 10.80 6.36
C SER A 8 -26.02 10.99 4.93
N HIS A 9 -25.27 10.52 3.94
CA HIS A 9 -25.53 10.84 2.55
C HIS A 9 -26.59 9.88 1.95
N PRO A 10 -27.66 10.39 1.30
CA PRO A 10 -28.82 9.58 0.89
C PRO A 10 -28.49 8.34 0.05
N PHE A 11 -27.47 8.45 -0.81
CA PHE A 11 -26.99 7.33 -1.63
C PHE A 11 -26.64 6.09 -0.78
N PHE A 12 -25.91 6.25 0.32
CA PHE A 12 -25.50 5.11 1.14
C PHE A 12 -26.66 4.52 1.95
N GLY A 13 -27.73 5.30 2.17
CA GLY A 13 -28.98 4.80 2.75
C GLY A 13 -29.81 3.92 1.81
N GLN A 14 -29.48 3.88 0.52
CA GLN A 14 -30.19 3.10 -0.50
C GLN A 14 -29.51 1.76 -0.81
N ILE A 15 -28.29 1.54 -0.32
CA ILE A 15 -27.50 0.33 -0.57
C ILE A 15 -27.41 -0.53 0.69
N ASP A 16 -27.14 -1.83 0.51
CA ASP A 16 -26.96 -2.75 1.64
C ASP A 16 -25.77 -2.32 2.53
N CYS A 17 -25.94 -2.41 3.84
CA CYS A 17 -24.96 -1.91 4.80
C CYS A 17 -23.72 -2.82 5.00
N GLY A 18 -23.62 -3.95 4.29
CA GLY A 18 -22.48 -4.86 4.35
C GLY A 18 -21.13 -4.18 4.09
N TRP A 19 -21.11 -3.13 3.28
CA TRP A 19 -19.91 -2.33 3.02
C TRP A 19 -19.29 -1.73 4.28
N LEU A 20 -20.07 -1.43 5.33
CA LEU A 20 -19.54 -0.91 6.58
C LEU A 20 -18.63 -1.95 7.24
N THR A 21 -19.09 -3.19 7.30
CA THR A 21 -18.33 -4.31 7.86
C THR A 21 -17.02 -4.50 7.08
N ASP A 22 -17.07 -4.44 5.75
CA ASP A 22 -15.89 -4.60 4.90
C ASP A 22 -14.90 -3.43 5.05
N VAL A 23 -15.38 -2.18 5.11
CA VAL A 23 -14.52 -1.02 5.33
C VAL A 23 -13.83 -1.11 6.69
N PHE A 24 -14.57 -1.40 7.77
CA PHE A 24 -14.02 -1.36 9.12
C PHE A 24 -13.15 -2.57 9.44
N TRP A 25 -13.58 -3.78 9.11
CA TRP A 25 -12.90 -5.01 9.53
C TRP A 25 -11.88 -5.53 8.52
N SER A 26 -12.08 -5.26 7.23
CA SER A 26 -11.12 -5.67 6.19
C SER A 26 -10.15 -4.54 5.86
N GLN A 27 -10.64 -3.42 5.33
CA GLN A 27 -9.77 -2.36 4.83
C GLN A 27 -9.07 -1.59 5.95
N LEU A 28 -9.83 -0.98 6.86
CA LEU A 28 -9.30 -0.17 7.96
C LEU A 28 -8.45 -0.98 8.94
N GLY A 29 -8.81 -2.24 9.19
CA GLY A 29 -8.02 -3.16 10.01
C GLY A 29 -6.57 -3.32 9.52
N GLY A 30 -6.35 -3.38 8.19
CA GLY A 30 -5.01 -3.52 7.60
C GLY A 30 -4.14 -2.26 7.65
N ILE A 31 -4.76 -1.09 7.79
CA ILE A 31 -4.07 0.22 7.73
C ILE A 31 -3.98 0.92 9.09
N ALA A 32 -4.78 0.51 10.09
CA ALA A 32 -4.85 1.15 11.40
C ALA A 32 -3.48 1.25 12.10
N ALA A 33 -2.60 0.27 11.91
CA ALA A 33 -1.24 0.29 12.47
C ALA A 33 -0.21 1.06 11.62
N LEU A 34 -0.56 1.46 10.40
CA LEU A 34 0.35 2.06 9.41
C LEU A 34 0.19 3.59 9.33
N VAL A 35 -0.97 4.12 9.70
CA VAL A 35 -1.30 5.55 9.56
C VAL A 35 -1.61 6.16 10.91
N LYS A 36 -0.96 7.28 11.23
CA LYS A 36 -1.25 8.06 12.45
C LYS A 36 -2.66 8.65 12.38
N THR A 37 -3.38 8.63 13.50
CA THR A 37 -4.79 9.01 13.57
C THR A 37 -5.05 10.42 13.04
N GLU A 38 -4.15 11.37 13.30
CA GLU A 38 -4.29 12.78 12.91
C GLU A 38 -4.30 12.96 11.39
N LEU A 39 -3.58 12.10 10.66
CA LEU A 39 -3.44 12.19 9.21
C LEU A 39 -4.77 11.93 8.48
N TRP A 40 -5.68 11.14 9.07
CA TRP A 40 -7.02 10.95 8.49
C TRP A 40 -7.86 12.23 8.39
N VAL A 41 -7.43 13.29 9.08
CA VAL A 41 -8.09 14.60 9.07
C VAL A 41 -7.25 15.63 8.34
N THR A 42 -5.93 15.59 8.49
CA THR A 42 -5.03 16.64 7.98
C THR A 42 -4.38 16.33 6.64
N ASP A 43 -4.43 15.08 6.18
CA ASP A 43 -3.77 14.62 4.97
C ASP A 43 -4.81 14.29 3.89
N GLU A 44 -4.73 15.00 2.76
CA GLU A 44 -5.67 14.85 1.65
C GLU A 44 -5.57 13.48 0.98
N GLU A 45 -4.38 12.86 0.94
CA GLU A 45 -4.18 11.53 0.37
C GLU A 45 -4.86 10.46 1.25
N ARG A 46 -4.79 10.61 2.58
CA ARG A 46 -5.50 9.72 3.53
C ARG A 46 -7.01 9.91 3.46
N ALA A 47 -7.47 11.15 3.28
CA ALA A 47 -8.87 11.44 3.04
C ALA A 47 -9.37 10.78 1.74
N GLU A 48 -8.60 10.89 0.64
CA GLU A 48 -8.91 10.24 -0.63
C GLU A 48 -8.90 8.71 -0.52
N GLU A 49 -7.88 8.14 0.13
CA GLU A 49 -7.79 6.70 0.38
C GLU A 49 -9.05 6.20 1.10
N LEU A 50 -9.51 6.89 2.14
CA LEU A 50 -10.73 6.54 2.86
C LEU A 50 -11.99 6.60 1.99
N ALA A 51 -12.15 7.68 1.22
CA ALA A 51 -13.29 7.81 0.32
C ALA A 51 -13.33 6.69 -0.74
N ARG A 52 -12.18 6.37 -1.32
CA ARG A 52 -12.06 5.29 -2.33
C ARG A 52 -12.23 3.90 -1.72
N MET A 53 -11.75 3.64 -0.49
CA MET A 53 -12.04 2.38 0.23
C MET A 53 -13.55 2.17 0.39
N ILE A 54 -14.27 3.22 0.83
CA ILE A 54 -15.72 3.16 1.02
C ILE A 54 -16.42 2.85 -0.30
N LEU A 55 -16.13 3.61 -1.37
CA LEU A 55 -16.76 3.40 -2.68
C LEU A 55 -16.47 2.00 -3.23
N LYS A 56 -15.22 1.53 -3.12
CA LYS A 56 -14.82 0.19 -3.54
C LYS A 56 -15.60 -0.92 -2.80
N CYS A 57 -15.74 -0.81 -1.48
CA CYS A 57 -16.54 -1.74 -0.68
C CYS A 57 -18.03 -1.69 -1.01
N CYS A 58 -18.53 -0.55 -1.50
CA CYS A 58 -19.90 -0.44 -1.99
C CYS A 58 -20.08 -0.98 -3.42
N GLY A 59 -18.99 -1.30 -4.14
CA GLY A 59 -19.04 -1.71 -5.55
C GLY A 59 -19.20 -0.54 -6.53
N TYR A 60 -18.86 0.69 -6.12
CA TYR A 60 -18.97 1.89 -6.93
C TYR A 60 -17.60 2.56 -7.15
N VAL A 61 -17.57 3.46 -8.13
CA VAL A 61 -16.41 4.28 -8.47
C VAL A 61 -16.77 5.77 -8.42
N PRO A 62 -15.79 6.68 -8.26
CA PRO A 62 -16.05 8.11 -8.34
C PRO A 62 -16.71 8.49 -9.67
N ALA A 63 -17.56 9.51 -9.63
CA ALA A 63 -18.23 9.99 -10.83
C ALA A 63 -17.20 10.54 -11.84
N GLY A 64 -17.29 10.07 -13.09
CA GLY A 64 -16.39 10.47 -14.17
C GLY A 64 -15.15 9.59 -14.32
N GLU A 65 -14.97 8.55 -13.50
CA GLU A 65 -13.91 7.57 -13.63
C GLU A 65 -14.44 6.24 -14.18
N THR A 66 -13.65 5.55 -15.01
CA THR A 66 -13.90 4.14 -15.32
C THR A 66 -13.50 3.23 -14.15
N PRO A 67 -13.95 1.96 -14.12
CA PRO A 67 -13.50 0.99 -13.12
C PRO A 67 -11.97 0.85 -13.05
N GLU A 68 -11.31 0.89 -14.20
CA GLU A 68 -9.85 0.79 -14.31
C GLU A 68 -9.15 2.04 -13.75
N GLU A 69 -9.64 3.23 -14.09
CA GLU A 69 -9.10 4.50 -13.58
C GLU A 69 -9.26 4.60 -12.06
N ALA A 70 -10.42 4.21 -11.54
CA ALA A 70 -10.70 4.23 -10.11
C ALA A 70 -9.81 3.25 -9.34
N LEU A 71 -9.57 2.07 -9.92
CA LEU A 71 -8.68 1.06 -9.33
C LEU A 71 -7.23 1.54 -9.33
N ASP A 72 -6.74 2.07 -10.46
CA ASP A 72 -5.37 2.58 -10.58
C ASP A 72 -5.13 3.74 -9.60
N ARG A 73 -6.09 4.67 -9.53
CA ARG A 73 -5.99 5.79 -8.60
C ARG A 73 -6.07 5.33 -7.14
N PHE A 74 -6.94 4.38 -6.81
CA PHE A 74 -6.98 3.78 -5.47
C PHE A 74 -5.65 3.13 -5.10
N ASP A 75 -5.08 2.34 -6.02
CA ASP A 75 -3.81 1.67 -5.83
C ASP A 75 -2.65 2.67 -5.63
N SER A 76 -2.72 3.85 -6.25
CA SER A 76 -1.72 4.91 -6.08
C SER A 76 -1.70 5.53 -4.68
N VAL A 77 -2.85 5.58 -4.00
CA VAL A 77 -3.01 6.16 -2.64
C VAL A 77 -3.08 5.10 -1.54
N ASN A 78 -3.10 3.81 -1.89
CA ASN A 78 -3.24 2.70 -0.96
C ASN A 78 -1.98 2.51 -0.11
N THR A 79 -2.08 2.80 1.19
CA THR A 79 -0.98 2.73 2.15
C THR A 79 -0.50 1.29 2.32
N VAL A 80 -1.39 0.30 2.41
CA VAL A 80 -1.00 -1.11 2.57
C VAL A 80 -0.17 -1.56 1.37
N LYS A 81 -0.60 -1.23 0.15
CA LYS A 81 0.12 -1.52 -1.09
C LYS A 81 1.47 -0.82 -1.10
N ARG A 82 1.51 0.47 -0.75
CA ARG A 82 2.77 1.24 -0.67
C ARG A 82 3.76 0.63 0.32
N MET A 83 3.31 0.24 1.51
CA MET A 83 4.15 -0.39 2.53
C MET A 83 4.69 -1.75 2.07
N LYS A 84 3.87 -2.54 1.38
CA LYS A 84 4.30 -3.81 0.78
C LYS A 84 5.41 -3.61 -0.25
N VAL A 85 5.26 -2.64 -1.15
CA VAL A 85 6.28 -2.31 -2.17
C VAL A 85 7.59 -1.87 -1.53
N ILE A 86 7.54 -1.08 -0.45
CA ILE A 86 8.73 -0.65 0.30
C ILE A 86 9.46 -1.87 0.88
N GLU A 87 8.74 -2.79 1.51
CA GLU A 87 9.34 -3.98 2.11
C GLU A 87 9.94 -4.92 1.06
N GLU A 88 9.22 -5.16 -0.05
CA GLU A 88 9.72 -5.96 -1.17
C GLU A 88 10.98 -5.35 -1.80
N SER A 89 11.00 -4.03 -1.95
CA SER A 89 12.16 -3.29 -2.47
C SER A 89 13.37 -3.39 -1.53
N ARG A 90 13.13 -3.31 -0.21
CA ARG A 90 14.17 -3.49 0.80
C ARG A 90 14.76 -4.90 0.73
N ALA A 91 13.92 -5.93 0.74
CA ALA A 91 14.35 -7.32 0.65
C ALA A 91 15.11 -7.63 -0.65
N ALA A 92 14.70 -7.01 -1.78
CA ALA A 92 15.43 -7.12 -3.04
C ALA A 92 16.82 -6.47 -2.97
N ASN A 93 16.92 -5.29 -2.37
CA ASN A 93 18.19 -4.58 -2.21
C ASN A 93 19.16 -5.36 -1.29
N GLU A 94 18.68 -5.86 -0.15
CA GLU A 94 19.48 -6.66 0.78
C GLU A 94 20.05 -7.92 0.09
N ARG A 95 19.22 -8.63 -0.70
CA ARG A 95 19.67 -9.77 -1.51
C ARG A 95 20.73 -9.38 -2.54
N ALA A 96 20.53 -8.28 -3.26
CA ALA A 96 21.50 -7.80 -4.25
C ALA A 96 22.84 -7.44 -3.60
N GLN A 97 22.83 -6.84 -2.40
CA GLN A 97 24.04 -6.53 -1.65
C GLN A 97 24.77 -7.78 -1.18
N ALA A 98 24.06 -8.80 -0.69
CA ALA A 98 24.65 -10.07 -0.28
C ALA A 98 25.37 -10.77 -1.45
N ILE A 99 24.74 -10.81 -2.63
CA ILE A 99 25.36 -11.36 -3.85
C ILE A 99 26.62 -10.59 -4.20
N ARG A 100 26.60 -9.25 -4.17
CA ARG A 100 27.78 -8.42 -4.47
C ARG A 100 28.94 -8.69 -3.51
N ARG A 101 28.65 -8.89 -2.21
CA ARG A 101 29.67 -9.23 -1.20
C ARG A 101 30.30 -10.60 -1.48
N GLN A 102 29.47 -11.62 -1.73
CA GLN A 102 29.96 -12.97 -2.07
C GLN A 102 30.84 -12.96 -3.32
N MET A 103 30.43 -12.23 -4.37
CA MET A 103 31.22 -12.09 -5.59
C MET A 103 32.55 -11.37 -5.36
N ALA A 104 32.58 -10.37 -4.48
CA ALA A 104 33.82 -9.66 -4.13
C ALA A 104 34.77 -10.54 -3.30
N GLU A 105 34.25 -11.27 -2.31
CA GLU A 105 35.02 -12.22 -1.49
C GLU A 105 35.61 -13.35 -2.33
N GLN A 106 34.83 -13.90 -3.28
CA GLN A 106 35.30 -14.93 -4.19
C GLN A 106 36.46 -14.43 -5.06
N ARG A 107 36.33 -13.24 -5.65
CA ARG A 107 37.40 -12.62 -6.45
C ARG A 107 38.66 -12.35 -5.64
N ALA A 108 38.52 -11.88 -4.40
CA ALA A 108 39.65 -11.66 -3.50
C ALA A 108 40.39 -12.97 -3.17
N ARG A 109 39.64 -14.05 -2.92
CA ARG A 109 40.19 -15.38 -2.65
C ARG A 109 40.91 -15.97 -3.86
N GLU A 110 40.33 -15.82 -5.05
CA GLU A 110 40.96 -16.25 -6.31
C GLU A 110 42.27 -15.49 -6.56
N ALA A 111 42.30 -14.16 -6.37
CA ALA A 111 43.51 -13.35 -6.51
C ALA A 111 44.63 -13.76 -5.52
N ALA A 112 44.29 -14.03 -4.26
CA ALA A 112 45.25 -14.49 -3.25
C ALA A 112 45.86 -15.87 -3.60
N ASN A 113 45.06 -16.79 -4.15
CA ASN A 113 45.52 -18.11 -4.58
C ASN A 113 46.47 -18.05 -5.78
N VAL A 114 46.33 -17.07 -6.67
CA VAL A 114 47.22 -16.87 -7.83
C VAL A 114 48.60 -16.39 -7.36
N TYR A 115 48.65 -15.43 -6.42
CA TYR A 115 49.90 -14.84 -5.93
C TYR A 115 50.72 -15.78 -5.02
N GLY A 116 50.08 -16.75 -4.36
CA GLY A 116 50.78 -17.74 -3.51
C GLY A 116 51.39 -18.93 -4.26
N ARG A 117 51.33 -18.93 -5.61
CA ARG A 117 51.80 -20.02 -6.46
C ARG A 117 53.04 -19.67 -7.30
N GLU A 118 53.54 -18.44 -7.19
CA GLU A 118 54.83 -17.96 -7.71
C GLU A 118 55.86 -17.89 -6.57
#